data_AF-A0A947N0J3-F1
#
_entry.id   AF-A0A947N0J3-F1
#
_cell.length_a   1.000
_cell.length_b   1.000
_cell.length_c   1.000
_cell.angle_alpha   90.00
_cell.angle_beta   90.00
_cell.angle_gamma   90.00
#
_symmetry.space_group_name_H-M   'P 1'
#
loop_
_entity.id
_entity.type
_entity.pdbx_description
1 polymer ?
#
loop_
_entity_poly.entity_id
_entity_poly.type
_entity_poly.pdbx_seq_one_letter_code
_entity_poly.pdbx_strand_id
1 'polypeptide(L)'
;MELYTFAYITGILELLFGIPLLLSGAKTAQFIKKFMTNDLAIRTFGGVIVVICALALLNDWSIGSDTAGLIRLVAWLGLIKGVFASWWPEVLANNAKLLTNSSFRPVAAIAVLVIGVFMLWGATLV
;
A
#
# COMPACT_ATOMS: atom_id res chain seq x y z
N MET A 1 11.87 3.19 13.15
CA MET A 1 11.99 4.07 11.97
C MET A 1 11.17 5.31 12.25
N GLU A 2 11.67 6.49 11.90
CA GLU A 2 10.90 7.72 12.10
C GLU A 2 9.60 7.72 11.27
N LEU A 3 8.54 8.29 11.85
CA LEU A 3 7.20 8.22 11.27
C LEU A 3 7.11 8.98 9.93
N TYR A 4 7.81 10.12 9.80
CA TYR A 4 7.92 10.83 8.53
C TYR A 4 8.59 9.98 7.44
N THR A 5 9.59 9.16 7.80
CA THR A 5 10.29 8.29 6.83
C THR A 5 9.35 7.20 6.32
N PHE A 6 8.58 6.58 7.23
CA PHE A 6 7.53 5.64 6.84
C PHE A 6 6.50 6.27 5.90
N ALA A 7 6.07 7.49 6.22
CA ALA A 7 5.08 8.22 5.45
C ALA A 7 5.58 8.61 4.06
N TYR A 8 6.83 9.05 3.93
CA TYR A 8 7.45 9.28 2.62
C TYR A 8 7.54 8.00 1.77
N ILE A 9 8.04 6.90 2.35
CA ILE A 9 8.17 5.63 1.63
C ILE A 9 6.80 5.15 1.14
N THR A 10 5.82 5.10 2.03
CA THR A 10 4.47 4.63 1.71
C THR A 10 3.80 5.54 0.69
N GLY A 11 3.91 6.87 0.86
CA GLY A 11 3.36 7.85 -0.06
C GLY A 11 3.92 7.71 -1.48
N ILE A 12 5.25 7.58 -1.60
CA ILE A 12 5.91 7.36 -2.90
C ILE A 12 5.46 6.04 -3.53
N LEU A 13 5.42 4.95 -2.75
CA LEU A 13 4.99 3.65 -3.25
C LEU A 13 3.54 3.69 -3.77
N GLU A 14 2.61 4.27 -3.01
CA GLU A 14 1.22 4.43 -3.44
C GLU A 14 1.14 5.26 -4.74
N LEU A 15 1.86 6.37 -4.84
CA LEU A 15 1.86 7.18 -6.08
C LEU A 15 2.47 6.46 -7.28
N LEU A 16 3.51 5.64 -7.07
CA LEU A 16 4.12 4.81 -8.12
C LEU A 16 3.12 3.80 -8.72
N PHE A 17 2.12 3.35 -7.97
CA PHE A 17 1.05 2.49 -8.49
C PHE A 17 -0.19 3.28 -8.93
N GLY A 18 -0.57 4.33 -8.19
CA GLY A 18 -1.77 5.12 -8.42
C GLY A 18 -1.73 5.94 -9.71
N ILE A 19 -0.62 6.63 -9.98
CA ILE A 19 -0.49 7.48 -11.18
C ILE A 19 -0.58 6.61 -12.46
N PRO A 20 0.18 5.51 -12.61
CA PRO A 20 0.04 4.65 -13.79
C PRO A 20 -1.33 3.97 -13.87
N LEU A 21 -1.97 3.65 -12.74
CA LEU A 21 -3.31 3.05 -12.75
C LEU A 21 -4.37 4.03 -13.25
N LEU A 22 -4.20 5.33 -12.97
CA LEU A 22 -5.07 6.39 -13.49
C LEU A 22 -4.82 6.68 -14.97
N LEU A 23 -3.55 6.89 -15.36
CA LEU A 23 -3.19 7.31 -16.72
C LEU A 23 -3.20 6.18 -17.75
N SER A 24 -2.88 4.96 -17.33
CA SER A 24 -2.69 3.79 -18.20
C SER A 24 -3.30 2.53 -17.58
N GLY A 25 -4.51 2.66 -17.03
CA GLY A 25 -5.10 1.64 -16.17
C GLY A 25 -5.14 0.23 -16.75
N ALA A 26 -5.39 0.04 -18.05
CA ALA A 26 -5.41 -1.30 -18.64
C ALA A 26 -4.02 -1.97 -18.64
N LYS A 27 -2.97 -1.23 -19.02
CA LYS A 27 -1.58 -1.72 -19.02
C LYS A 27 -1.10 -1.97 -17.60
N THR A 28 -1.40 -1.06 -16.68
CA THR A 28 -1.05 -1.17 -15.26
C THR A 28 -1.77 -2.35 -14.60
N ALA A 29 -3.06 -2.57 -14.89
CA ALA A 29 -3.79 -3.72 -14.38
C ALA A 29 -3.22 -5.05 -14.90
N GLN A 30 -2.77 -5.11 -16.17
CA GLN A 30 -2.09 -6.30 -16.69
C GLN A 30 -0.73 -6.53 -16.01
N PHE A 31 0.05 -5.47 -15.79
CA PHE A 31 1.30 -5.54 -15.05
C PHE A 31 1.09 -6.06 -13.62
N ILE A 32 0.15 -5.46 -12.88
CA ILE A 32 -0.20 -5.89 -11.53
C ILE A 32 -0.69 -7.34 -11.53
N LYS A 33 -1.53 -7.73 -12.50
CA LYS A 33 -1.97 -9.12 -12.63
C LYS A 33 -0.80 -10.08 -12.82
N LYS A 34 0.16 -9.76 -13.69
CA LYS A 34 1.36 -10.59 -13.91
C LYS A 34 2.21 -10.70 -12.64
N PHE A 35 2.35 -9.60 -11.90
CA PHE A 35 3.01 -9.62 -10.60
C PHE A 35 2.27 -10.52 -9.60
N MET A 36 0.94 -10.38 -9.52
CA MET A 36 0.07 -11.13 -8.60
C MET A 36 -0.10 -12.61 -8.97
N THR A 37 0.41 -13.06 -10.12
CA THR A 37 0.49 -14.50 -10.47
C THR A 37 1.81 -15.14 -10.05
N ASN A 38 2.78 -14.35 -9.57
CA ASN A 38 4.07 -14.86 -9.09
C ASN A 38 4.05 -14.92 -7.55
N ASP A 39 3.92 -16.14 -7.02
CA ASP A 39 3.87 -16.40 -5.57
C ASP A 39 5.07 -15.80 -4.83
N LEU A 40 6.29 -16.06 -5.30
CA LEU A 40 7.51 -15.53 -4.70
C LEU A 40 7.52 -13.99 -4.69
N ALA A 41 7.05 -13.35 -5.76
CA ALA A 41 7.00 -11.90 -5.84
C ALA A 41 6.00 -11.30 -4.84
N ILE A 42 4.81 -11.89 -4.70
CA ILE A 42 3.81 -11.45 -3.71
C ILE A 42 4.35 -11.62 -2.30
N ARG A 43 4.95 -12.78 -2.00
CA ARG A 43 5.49 -13.06 -0.66
C ARG A 43 6.62 -12.11 -0.30
N THR A 44 7.53 -11.87 -1.25
CA THR A 44 8.65 -10.95 -1.05
C THR A 44 8.15 -9.53 -0.81
N PHE A 45 7.22 -9.05 -1.64
CA PHE A 45 6.63 -7.73 -1.45
C PHE A 45 5.87 -7.61 -0.14
N GLY A 46 5.09 -8.62 0.23
CA GLY A 46 4.44 -8.72 1.53
C GLY A 46 5.43 -8.60 2.68
N GLY A 47 6.54 -9.35 2.62
CA GLY A 47 7.57 -9.35 3.65
C GLY A 47 8.24 -7.99 3.80
N VAL A 48 8.54 -7.32 2.69
CA VAL A 48 9.06 -5.94 2.69
C VAL A 48 8.07 -4.99 3.37
N ILE A 49 6.78 -5.07 3.04
CA ILE A 49 5.74 -4.24 3.68
C ILE A 49 5.64 -4.53 5.18
N VAL A 50 5.68 -5.81 5.60
CA VAL A 50 5.68 -6.19 7.02
C VAL A 50 6.84 -5.53 7.76
N VAL A 51 8.06 -5.62 7.22
CA VAL A 51 9.25 -5.03 7.86
C VAL A 51 9.10 -3.52 7.99
N ILE A 52 8.70 -2.83 6.91
CA ILE A 52 8.54 -1.36 6.91
C ILE A 52 7.48 -0.94 7.93
N CYS A 53 6.32 -1.60 7.97
CA CYS A 53 5.26 -1.27 8.90
C CYS A 53 5.62 -1.59 10.35
N ALA A 54 6.27 -2.74 10.61
CA ALA A 54 6.73 -3.11 11.95
C ALA A 54 7.76 -2.10 12.47
N LEU A 55 8.71 -1.67 11.63
CA LEU A 55 9.71 -0.66 12.00
C LEU A 55 9.09 0.72 12.30
N ALA A 56 7.98 1.07 11.65
CA ALA A 56 7.24 2.31 11.93
C ALA A 56 6.50 2.24 13.28
N LEU A 57 5.98 1.07 13.63
CA LEU A 57 5.19 0.84 14.85
C LEU A 57 6.04 0.48 16.08
N LEU A 58 7.33 0.17 15.90
CA LEU A 58 8.20 -0.33 16.96
C LEU A 58 8.32 0.62 18.16
N ASN A 59 8.40 1.92 17.90
CA ASN A 59 8.61 2.94 18.93
C ASN A 59 7.30 3.40 19.57
N ASP A 60 6.23 3.51 18.78
CA ASP A 60 4.89 3.86 19.23
C ASP A 60 3.85 3.32 18.25
N TRP A 61 3.00 2.43 18.75
CA TRP A 61 1.99 1.72 17.99
C TRP A 61 0.57 2.25 18.22
N SER A 62 0.42 3.26 19.09
CA SER A 62 -0.88 3.79 19.49
C SER A 62 -1.55 4.57 18.37
N ILE A 63 -2.86 4.37 18.20
CA ILE A 63 -3.66 5.08 17.19
C ILE A 63 -4.37 6.25 17.88
N GLY A 64 -3.89 7.46 17.64
CA GLY A 64 -4.50 8.72 18.07
C GLY A 64 -5.45 9.31 17.04
N SER A 65 -6.07 10.44 17.38
CA SER A 65 -6.91 11.24 16.48
C SER A 65 -6.12 12.30 15.69
N ASP A 66 -4.82 12.41 15.92
CA ASP A 66 -3.89 13.30 15.25
C ASP A 66 -3.30 12.68 13.98
N THR A 67 -2.56 13.48 13.19
CA THR A 67 -1.93 13.01 11.95
C THR A 67 -1.00 11.82 12.18
N ALA A 68 -0.25 11.83 13.29
CA ALA A 68 0.63 10.72 13.65
C ALA A 68 -0.17 9.42 13.90
N GLY A 69 -1.28 9.51 14.64
CA GLY A 69 -2.21 8.41 14.85
C GLY A 69 -2.76 7.83 13.55
N LEU A 70 -3.15 8.68 12.59
CA LEU A 70 -3.63 8.24 11.27
C LEU A 70 -2.55 7.55 10.44
N ILE A 71 -1.31 8.05 10.46
CA ILE A 71 -0.18 7.39 9.77
C ILE A 71 0.10 6.01 10.39
N ARG A 72 0.02 5.89 11.73
CA ARG A 72 0.14 4.60 12.42
C ARG A 72 -1.00 3.65 12.09
N LEU A 73 -2.22 4.15 11.91
CA LEU A 73 -3.34 3.34 11.42
C LEU A 73 -3.02 2.78 10.02
N VAL A 74 -2.46 3.59 9.11
CA VAL A 74 -2.01 3.10 7.80
C VAL A 74 -0.89 2.05 7.95
N ALA A 75 0.05 2.25 8.87
CA ALA A 75 1.07 1.25 9.18
C ALA A 75 0.47 -0.07 9.67
N TRP A 76 -0.54 -0.04 10.53
CA TRP A 76 -1.27 -1.24 10.98
C TRP A 76 -1.98 -1.95 9.83
N LEU A 77 -2.69 -1.21 8.98
CA LEU A 77 -3.36 -1.77 7.80
C LEU A 77 -2.36 -2.39 6.83
N GLY A 78 -1.23 -1.72 6.61
CA GLY A 78 -0.11 -2.20 5.80
C GLY A 78 0.50 -3.47 6.39
N LEU A 79 0.71 -3.53 7.71
CA LEU A 79 1.25 -4.69 8.41
C LEU A 79 0.34 -5.91 8.23
N ILE A 80 -0.96 -5.75 8.48
CA ILE A 80 -1.96 -6.81 8.29
C ILE A 80 -1.94 -7.28 6.83
N LYS A 81 -2.04 -6.36 5.88
CA LYS A 81 -2.02 -6.68 4.44
C LYS A 81 -0.72 -7.37 4.02
N GLY A 82 0.43 -6.96 4.55
CA GLY A 82 1.74 -7.55 4.30
C GLY A 82 1.85 -8.98 4.82
N VAL A 83 1.32 -9.26 6.02
CA VAL A 83 1.26 -10.61 6.57
C VAL A 83 0.38 -11.50 5.68
N PHE A 84 -0.80 -11.02 5.29
CA PHE A 84 -1.67 -11.75 4.37
C PHE A 84 -0.99 -12.02 3.02
N ALA A 85 -0.27 -11.06 2.45
CA ALA A 85 0.50 -11.23 1.24
C ALA A 85 1.62 -12.28 1.36
N SER A 86 2.27 -12.34 2.52
CA SER A 86 3.44 -13.19 2.74
C SER A 86 3.08 -14.65 3.02
N TRP A 87 1.99 -14.88 3.77
CA TRP A 87 1.57 -16.23 4.19
C TRP A 87 0.44 -16.79 3.34
N TRP A 88 -0.46 -15.95 2.83
CA TRP A 88 -1.63 -16.35 2.02
C TRP A 88 -1.72 -15.55 0.70
N PRO A 89 -0.72 -15.66 -0.19
CA PRO A 89 -0.65 -14.88 -1.43
C PRO A 89 -1.86 -15.07 -2.35
N GLU A 90 -2.54 -16.22 -2.27
CA GLU A 90 -3.76 -16.52 -3.03
C GLU A 90 -4.90 -15.54 -2.77
N VAL A 91 -5.00 -15.00 -1.53
CA VAL A 91 -6.02 -14.01 -1.15
C VAL A 91 -5.86 -12.73 -1.98
N LEU A 92 -4.63 -12.29 -2.21
CA LEU A 92 -4.33 -11.11 -3.04
C LEU A 92 -4.41 -11.42 -4.53
N ALA A 93 -3.97 -12.60 -4.97
CA ALA A 93 -4.07 -13.03 -6.36
C ALA A 93 -5.53 -13.03 -6.84
N ASN A 94 -6.46 -13.47 -5.99
CA ASN A 94 -7.89 -13.47 -6.29
C ASN A 94 -8.48 -12.05 -6.42
N ASN A 95 -7.99 -11.10 -5.60
CA ASN A 95 -8.41 -9.70 -5.65
C ASN A 95 -7.88 -8.95 -6.89
N ALA A 96 -6.81 -9.42 -7.52
CA ALA A 96 -6.28 -8.81 -8.75
C ALA A 96 -7.31 -8.80 -9.90
N LYS A 97 -8.31 -9.70 -9.87
CA LYS A 97 -9.43 -9.70 -10.82
C LYS A 97 -10.26 -8.42 -10.74
N LEU A 98 -10.40 -7.81 -9.56
CA LEU A 98 -11.15 -6.57 -9.39
C LEU A 98 -10.53 -5.42 -10.18
N LEU A 99 -9.20 -5.36 -10.29
CA LEU A 99 -8.49 -4.33 -11.08
C LEU A 99 -8.70 -4.48 -12.60
N THR A 100 -9.14 -5.65 -13.06
CA THR A 100 -9.50 -5.86 -14.47
C THR A 100 -10.86 -5.25 -14.81
N ASN A 101 -11.74 -5.04 -13.82
CA ASN A 101 -13.02 -4.36 -14.01
C ASN A 101 -12.79 -2.86 -14.31
N SER A 102 -13.25 -2.40 -15.48
CA SER A 102 -13.07 -1.03 -15.94
C SER A 102 -13.73 0.02 -15.04
N SER A 103 -14.83 -0.32 -14.37
CA SER A 103 -15.55 0.62 -13.48
C SER A 103 -14.90 0.73 -12.11
N PHE A 104 -14.29 -0.36 -11.60
CA PHE A 104 -13.62 -0.36 -10.30
C PHE A 104 -12.22 0.28 -10.36
N ARG A 105 -11.54 0.12 -11.49
CA ARG A 105 -10.16 0.60 -11.68
C ARG A 105 -9.93 2.09 -11.39
N PRO A 106 -10.75 3.04 -11.91
CA PRO A 106 -10.55 4.46 -11.61
C PRO A 106 -10.77 4.77 -10.12
N VAL A 107 -11.73 4.10 -9.48
CA VAL A 107 -11.98 4.25 -8.03
C VAL A 107 -10.76 3.80 -7.22
N ALA A 108 -10.20 2.63 -7.55
CA ALA A 108 -8.99 2.13 -6.92
C ALA A 108 -7.78 3.07 -7.15
N ALA A 109 -7.62 3.61 -8.37
CA ALA A 109 -6.57 4.55 -8.68
C ALA A 109 -6.67 5.85 -7.86
N ILE A 110 -7.88 6.42 -7.75
CA ILE A 110 -8.12 7.63 -6.96
C ILE A 110 -7.87 7.36 -5.49
N ALA A 111 -8.35 6.23 -4.94
CA ALA A 111 -8.12 5.87 -3.55
C ALA A 111 -6.62 5.77 -3.21
N VAL A 112 -5.85 5.06 -4.06
CA VAL A 112 -4.40 4.93 -3.94
C VAL A 112 -3.70 6.30 -4.02
N LEU A 113 -4.11 7.16 -4.96
CA LEU A 113 -3.56 8.50 -5.08
C LEU A 113 -3.84 9.38 -3.86
N VAL A 114 -5.08 9.35 -3.35
CA VAL A 114 -5.47 10.11 -2.16
C VAL A 114 -4.66 9.66 -0.95
N ILE A 115 -4.50 8.35 -0.74
CA ILE A 115 -3.66 7.81 0.33
C ILE A 115 -2.21 8.25 0.12
N GLY A 116 -1.67 8.14 -1.09
CA GLY A 116 -0.30 8.54 -1.41
C GLY A 116 -0.02 10.01 -1.08
N VAL A 117 -0.89 10.92 -1.53
CA VAL A 117 -0.79 12.36 -1.23
C VAL A 117 -0.96 12.63 0.25
N PHE A 118 -1.94 11.99 0.90
CA PHE A 118 -2.16 12.12 2.34
C PHE A 118 -0.90 11.72 3.14
N MET A 119 -0.23 10.63 2.78
CA MET A 119 0.99 10.20 3.46
C MET A 119 2.14 11.19 3.24
N LEU A 120 2.32 11.72 2.03
CA LEU A 120 3.36 12.73 1.77
C LEU A 120 3.11 14.04 2.53
N TRP A 121 1.86 14.49 2.56
CA TRP A 121 1.47 15.67 3.34
C TRP A 121 1.63 15.41 4.84
N GLY A 122 1.15 14.27 5.33
CA GLY A 122 1.27 13.87 6.73
C GLY A 122 2.73 13.79 7.20
N ALA A 123 3.65 13.37 6.32
CA ALA A 123 5.09 13.35 6.60
C ALA A 123 5.67 14.74 6.92
N THR A 124 5.05 15.82 6.45
CA THR A 124 5.48 17.20 6.77
C THR A 124 5.01 17.69 8.14
N LEU A 125 4.15 16.90 8.82
CA LEU A 125 3.51 17.26 10.08
C LEU A 125 3.98 16.40 11.26
N VAL A 126 4.77 15.35 11.02
CA VAL A 126 5.21 14.36 12.02
C VAL A 126 6.71 14.13 11.99
#